data_AF-A0A6B3H6P4-F1
#
_entry.id   AF-A0A6B3H6P4-F1
#
_cell.length_a   1.000
_cell.length_b   1.000
_cell.length_c   1.000
_cell.angle_alpha   90.00
_cell.angle_beta   90.00
_cell.angle_gamma   90.00
#
_symmetry.space_group_name_H-M   'P 1'
#
loop_
_entity.id
_entity.type
_entity.pdbx_description
1 polymer ?
#
loop_
_entity_poly.entity_id
_entity_poly.type
_entity_poly.pdbx_seq_one_letter_code
_entity_poly.pdbx_strand_id
1 'polypeptide(L)'
;LFESLVVFENYPVDKAKTGRHGLGVRSVSAVESTNYALTLVASAADDRLELVLAYDPELFDAATVERLAERLRQAVTALAGSDGLPVGRLPLLAEEELRAVEAAGGTFDPAAAPRTV
;
A
#
# COMPACT_ATOMS: atom_id res chain seq x y z
N LEU A 1 -17.57 3.01 -12.27
CA LEU A 1 -16.18 3.29 -12.67
C LEU A 1 -15.32 3.10 -11.41
N PHE A 2 -14.06 2.66 -11.52
CA PHE A 2 -13.19 2.44 -10.36
C PHE A 2 -12.25 3.66 -10.17
N GLU A 3 -11.95 4.01 -8.93
CA GLU A 3 -11.05 5.14 -8.58
C GLU A 3 -9.63 4.68 -8.23
N SER A 4 -9.42 3.36 -8.08
CA SER A 4 -8.13 2.77 -7.74
C SER A 4 -7.79 1.54 -8.61
N LEU A 5 -6.50 1.29 -8.76
CA LEU A 5 -5.93 0.15 -9.49
C LEU A 5 -4.94 -0.61 -8.60
N VAL A 6 -4.98 -1.94 -8.64
CA VAL A 6 -3.99 -2.82 -7.99
C VAL A 6 -3.33 -3.68 -9.06
N VAL A 7 -2.01 -3.57 -9.16
CA VAL A 7 -1.17 -4.36 -10.08
C VAL A 7 -0.27 -5.27 -9.25
N PHE A 8 -0.29 -6.57 -9.55
CA PHE A 8 0.63 -7.53 -8.95
C PHE A 8 1.58 -8.08 -10.02
N GLU A 9 2.86 -7.77 -9.89
CA GLU A 9 3.91 -8.22 -10.80
C GLU A 9 4.59 -9.46 -10.21
N ASN A 10 4.18 -10.65 -10.66
CA ASN A 10 4.73 -11.94 -10.19
C ASN A 10 5.98 -12.40 -10.97
N TYR A 11 6.74 -11.48 -11.54
CA TYR A 11 7.95 -11.83 -12.28
C TYR A 11 9.17 -11.39 -11.48
N PRO A 12 10.15 -12.28 -11.25
CA PRO A 12 11.45 -11.81 -10.82
C PRO A 12 11.94 -10.91 -11.95
N VAL A 13 11.93 -9.59 -11.73
CA VAL A 13 12.87 -8.71 -12.41
C VAL A 13 14.23 -9.23 -11.96
N ASP A 14 14.77 -10.18 -12.72
CA ASP A 14 16.09 -10.75 -12.57
C ASP A 14 17.08 -9.59 -12.75
N LYS A 15 17.26 -8.77 -11.70
CA LYS A 15 18.32 -7.77 -11.62
C LYS A 15 19.67 -8.48 -11.85
N ALA A 16 19.75 -9.76 -11.49
CA ALA A 16 20.87 -10.67 -11.77
C ALA A 16 21.13 -10.95 -13.26
N LYS A 17 20.13 -10.92 -14.16
CA LYS A 17 20.36 -11.17 -15.61
C LYS A 17 20.86 -9.95 -16.38
N THR A 18 20.80 -8.76 -15.80
CA THR A 18 21.37 -7.55 -16.42
C THR A 18 22.90 -7.55 -16.43
N GLY A 19 23.55 -8.32 -15.55
CA GLY A 19 25.00 -8.42 -15.42
C GLY A 19 25.75 -9.12 -16.58
N ARG A 20 25.07 -9.74 -17.56
CA ARG A 20 25.76 -10.46 -18.67
C ARG A 20 26.54 -9.53 -19.62
N HIS A 21 26.35 -8.21 -19.54
CA HIS A 21 27.04 -7.21 -20.38
C HIS A 21 27.81 -6.14 -19.58
N GLY A 22 28.08 -6.38 -18.28
CA GLY A 22 28.84 -5.42 -17.45
C GLY A 22 28.06 -4.19 -16.99
N LEU A 23 26.72 -4.17 -17.16
CA LEU A 23 25.83 -3.10 -16.72
C LEU A 23 24.75 -3.69 -15.79
N GLY A 24 24.81 -3.36 -14.49
CA GLY A 24 23.78 -3.75 -13.53
C GLY A 24 22.65 -2.72 -13.48
N VAL A 25 21.40 -3.14 -13.67
CA VAL A 25 20.25 -2.26 -13.39
C VAL A 25 20.01 -2.24 -11.89
N ARG A 26 20.32 -1.11 -11.25
CA ARG A 26 20.19 -0.93 -9.79
C ARG A 26 18.73 -0.80 -9.35
N SER A 27 17.89 -0.20 -10.19
CA SER A 27 16.46 -0.02 -9.96
C SER A 27 15.72 0.18 -11.28
N VAL A 28 14.62 -0.54 -11.48
CA VAL A 28 13.60 -0.21 -12.48
C VAL A 28 12.53 0.58 -11.73
N SER A 29 12.28 1.81 -12.16
CA SER A 29 11.12 2.58 -11.69
C SER A 29 10.18 2.69 -12.87
N ALA A 30 9.06 1.97 -12.81
CA ALA A 30 7.95 2.19 -13.71
C ALA A 30 7.11 3.33 -13.12
N VAL A 31 7.30 4.55 -13.63
CA VAL A 31 6.33 5.61 -13.41
C VAL A 31 5.23 5.40 -14.43
N GLU A 32 4.28 4.52 -14.13
CA GLU A 32 3.03 4.51 -14.88
C GLU A 32 2.31 5.83 -14.60
N SER A 33 1.97 6.56 -15.65
CA SER A 33 1.09 7.72 -15.53
C SER A 33 -0.28 7.20 -15.13
N THR A 34 -0.60 7.31 -13.85
CA THR A 34 -1.82 6.75 -13.28
C THR A 34 -3.01 7.58 -13.73
N ASN A 35 -3.83 7.04 -14.64
CA ASN A 35 -5.16 7.59 -14.95
C ASN A 35 -6.18 7.33 -13.81
N TYR A 36 -5.69 6.92 -12.64
CA TYR A 36 -6.45 6.58 -11.44
C TYR A 36 -5.89 7.38 -10.26
N ALA A 37 -6.78 7.79 -9.35
CA ALA A 37 -6.43 8.64 -8.22
C ALA A 37 -5.39 7.99 -7.29
N LEU A 38 -5.41 6.64 -7.19
CA LEU A 38 -4.48 5.86 -6.39
C LEU A 38 -4.16 4.52 -7.08
N THR A 39 -2.88 4.18 -7.20
CA THR A 39 -2.43 2.91 -7.79
C THR A 39 -1.42 2.24 -6.89
N LEU A 40 -1.68 0.97 -6.54
CA LEU A 40 -0.76 0.12 -5.80
C LEU A 40 -0.10 -0.88 -6.75
N VAL A 41 1.22 -0.83 -6.85
CA VAL A 41 2.02 -1.85 -7.53
C VAL A 41 2.69 -2.72 -6.46
N ALA A 42 2.49 -4.03 -6.54
CA ALA A 42 3.08 -5.01 -5.64
C ALA A 42 3.97 -5.96 -6.44
N SER A 43 5.22 -6.15 -6.00
CA SER A 43 6.17 -7.05 -6.66
C SER A 43 6.92 -7.89 -5.62
N ALA A 44 7.27 -9.12 -6.00
CA ALA A 44 8.04 -10.03 -5.15
C ALA A 44 9.49 -10.10 -5.64
N ALA A 45 10.45 -9.81 -4.77
CA ALA A 45 11.88 -9.90 -5.07
C ALA A 45 12.67 -10.30 -3.81
N ASP A 46 13.60 -11.24 -3.96
CA ASP A 46 14.55 -11.65 -2.90
C ASP A 46 13.87 -11.94 -1.54
N ASP A 47 12.83 -12.79 -1.54
CA ASP A 47 12.00 -13.14 -0.38
C ASP A 47 11.29 -11.95 0.31
N ARG A 48 11.16 -10.82 -0.39
CA ARG A 48 10.45 -9.62 0.08
C ARG A 48 9.34 -9.22 -0.87
N LEU A 49 8.29 -8.65 -0.28
CA LEU A 49 7.21 -7.98 -1.00
C LEU A 49 7.51 -6.48 -1.02
N GLU A 50 7.70 -5.92 -2.20
CA GLU A 50 7.81 -4.49 -2.43
C GLU A 50 6.42 -3.94 -2.81
N LEU A 51 6.03 -2.83 -2.19
CA LEU A 51 4.77 -2.15 -2.40
C LEU A 51 5.05 -0.69 -2.77
N VAL A 52 4.58 -0.26 -3.93
CA VAL A 52 4.72 1.11 -4.43
C VAL A 52 3.33 1.71 -4.56
N LEU A 53 3.08 2.82 -3.87
CA LEU A 53 1.82 3.54 -3.90
C LEU A 53 1.99 4.84 -4.67
N ALA A 54 1.48 4.87 -5.91
CA ALA A 54 1.41 6.06 -6.75
C ALA A 54 0.05 6.75 -6.58
N TYR A 55 0.03 8.07 -6.67
CA TYR A 55 -1.16 8.87 -6.41
C TYR A 55 -1.22 10.13 -7.27
N ASP A 56 -2.43 10.63 -7.47
CA ASP A 56 -2.66 11.95 -8.06
C ASP A 56 -2.52 13.05 -6.98
N PRO A 57 -1.54 13.96 -7.11
CA PRO A 57 -1.30 15.02 -6.13
C PRO A 57 -2.40 16.09 -6.09
N GLU A 58 -3.29 16.16 -7.09
CA GLU A 58 -4.47 17.03 -7.04
C GLU A 58 -5.56 16.47 -6.09
N LEU A 59 -5.54 15.16 -5.83
CA LEU A 59 -6.54 14.46 -5.03
C LEU A 59 -6.02 14.03 -3.65
N PHE A 60 -4.72 13.79 -3.51
CA PHE A 60 -4.11 13.38 -2.25
C PHE A 60 -2.85 14.19 -1.92
N ASP A 61 -2.72 14.57 -0.65
CA ASP A 61 -1.45 15.06 -0.13
C ASP A 61 -0.49 13.90 0.23
N ALA A 62 0.81 14.20 0.24
CA ALA A 62 1.85 13.21 0.51
C ALA A 62 1.69 12.56 1.90
N ALA A 63 1.36 13.35 2.93
CA ALA A 63 1.21 12.85 4.29
C ALA A 63 0.08 11.82 4.42
N THR A 64 -1.00 12.01 3.66
CA THR A 64 -2.14 11.08 3.58
C THR A 64 -1.71 9.78 2.93
N VAL A 65 -0.98 9.83 1.82
CA VAL A 65 -0.51 8.64 1.11
C VAL A 65 0.53 7.88 1.92
N GLU A 66 1.44 8.57 2.60
CA GLU A 66 2.41 7.96 3.52
C GLU A 66 1.71 7.20 4.65
N ARG A 67 0.67 7.80 5.25
CA ARG A 67 -0.16 7.12 6.25
C ARG A 67 -0.87 5.91 5.66
N LEU A 68 -1.46 6.02 4.45
CA LEU A 68 -2.09 4.89 3.78
C LEU A 68 -1.11 3.73 3.53
N ALA A 69 0.11 4.05 3.09
CA ALA A 69 1.16 3.05 2.87
C ALA A 69 1.55 2.34 4.17
N GLU A 70 1.70 3.07 5.27
CA GLU A 70 2.03 2.50 6.57
C GLU A 70 0.92 1.58 7.10
N ARG A 71 -0.34 1.99 6.96
CA ARG A 71 -1.51 1.16 7.32
C ARG A 71 -1.59 -0.12 6.48
N LEU A 72 -1.32 -0.01 5.18
CA LEU A 72 -1.28 -1.16 4.29
C LEU A 72 -0.18 -2.14 4.70
N ARG A 73 1.02 -1.63 5.01
CA ARG A 73 2.15 -2.43 5.49
C ARG A 73 1.78 -3.20 6.76
N GLN A 74 1.13 -2.55 7.72
CA GLN A 74 0.68 -3.18 8.97
C GLN A 74 -0.37 -4.26 8.72
N ALA A 75 -1.37 -3.98 7.88
CA ALA A 75 -2.42 -4.94 7.54
C ALA A 75 -1.85 -6.20 6.87
N VAL A 76 -0.97 -6.04 5.87
CA VAL A 76 -0.33 -7.16 5.17
C VAL A 76 0.56 -7.97 6.12
N THR A 77 1.30 -7.30 7.02
CA THR A 77 2.12 -7.97 8.04
C THR A 77 1.27 -8.80 9.00
N ALA A 78 0.17 -8.24 9.50
CA ALA A 78 -0.74 -8.92 10.42
C ALA A 78 -1.43 -10.13 9.76
N LEU A 79 -1.82 -9.99 8.49
CA LEU A 79 -2.38 -11.08 7.68
C LEU A 79 -1.38 -12.23 7.49
N ALA A 80 -0.12 -11.92 7.18
CA ALA A 80 0.91 -12.93 6.96
C ALA A 80 1.29 -13.69 8.25
N GLY A 81 1.14 -13.06 9.42
CA GLY A 81 1.49 -13.65 10.71
C GLY A 81 0.36 -14.34 11.47
N SER A 82 -0.88 -14.34 10.96
CA SER A 82 -2.05 -14.81 11.71
C SER A 82 -2.90 -15.80 10.91
N ASP A 83 -2.95 -17.06 11.33
CA ASP A 83 -3.88 -18.02 10.77
C ASP A 83 -5.30 -17.76 11.28
N GLY A 84 -6.20 -17.34 10.38
CA GLY A 84 -7.63 -17.21 10.67
C GLY A 84 -8.05 -15.93 11.41
N LEU A 85 -7.22 -14.87 11.42
CA LEU A 85 -7.63 -13.57 11.94
C LEU A 85 -8.77 -12.99 11.06
N PRO A 86 -9.94 -12.65 11.64
CA PRO A 86 -11.00 -12.00 10.87
C PRO A 86 -10.51 -10.65 10.32
N VAL A 87 -10.81 -10.36 9.05
CA VAL A 87 -10.37 -9.12 8.38
C VAL A 87 -10.76 -7.86 9.15
N GLY A 88 -11.96 -7.84 9.77
CA GLY A 88 -12.42 -6.72 10.59
C GLY A 88 -11.66 -6.50 11.91
N ARG A 89 -10.70 -7.37 12.24
CA ARG A 89 -9.82 -7.28 13.42
C ARG A 89 -8.39 -6.86 13.04
N LEU A 90 -8.12 -6.55 11.78
CA LEU A 90 -6.80 -6.12 11.37
C LEU A 90 -6.43 -4.78 12.01
N PRO A 91 -5.19 -4.64 12.51
CA PRO A 91 -4.69 -3.35 12.97
C PRO A 91 -4.46 -2.44 11.74
N LEU A 92 -5.44 -1.59 11.45
CA LEU A 92 -5.41 -0.66 10.31
C LEU A 92 -4.90 0.73 10.67
N LEU A 93 -4.73 1.05 11.95
CA LEU A 93 -4.20 2.34 12.39
C LEU A 93 -2.78 2.14 12.86
N ALA A 94 -1.88 3.03 12.44
CA ALA A 94 -0.56 3.08 13.06
C ALA A 94 -0.69 3.44 14.55
N GLU A 95 0.28 3.02 15.37
CA GLU A 95 0.21 3.26 16.82
C GLU A 95 0.00 4.74 17.18
N GLU A 96 0.64 5.63 16.43
CA GLU A 96 0.52 7.08 16.62
C GLU A 96 -0.89 7.58 16.28
N GLU A 97 -1.51 7.01 15.24
CA GLU A 97 -2.88 7.32 14.85
C GLU A 97 -3.89 6.75 15.85
N LEU A 98 -3.65 5.53 16.34
CA LEU A 98 -4.48 4.93 17.38
C LEU A 98 -4.45 5.80 18.64
N ARG A 99 -3.26 6.21 19.09
CA ARG A 99 -3.10 7.14 20.23
C ARG A 99 -3.80 8.47 19.97
N ALA A 100 -3.73 9.01 18.76
CA ALA A 100 -4.41 10.25 18.40
C ALA A 100 -5.95 10.10 18.44
N VAL A 101 -6.49 8.98 17.95
CA VAL A 101 -7.93 8.68 18.00
C VAL A 101 -8.40 8.48 19.43
N GLU A 102 -7.64 7.75 20.25
CA GLU A 102 -7.92 7.56 21.68
C GLU A 102 -7.92 8.88 22.44
N ALA A 103 -6.93 9.74 22.18
CA ALA A 103 -6.85 11.08 22.77
C ALA A 103 -7.97 12.01 22.30
N ALA A 104 -8.45 11.85 21.07
CA ALA A 104 -9.57 12.62 20.52
C ALA A 104 -10.95 12.17 21.05
N GLY A 105 -11.03 11.02 21.74
CA GLY A 105 -12.26 10.52 22.36
C GLY A 105 -13.40 10.22 21.38
N GLY A 106 -13.10 10.12 20.08
CA GLY A 106 -14.09 9.96 19.03
C GLY A 106 -14.62 8.53 18.95
N THR A 107 -15.93 8.35 19.06
CA THR A 107 -16.60 7.12 18.62
C THR A 107 -16.72 7.13 17.10
N PHE A 108 -16.17 6.10 16.43
CA PHE A 108 -16.45 5.86 15.02
C PHE A 108 -17.93 5.47 14.87
N ASP A 109 -18.71 6.29 14.18
CA ASP A 109 -20.09 5.96 13.80
C ASP A 109 -20.08 5.29 12.41
N PRO A 110 -20.25 3.96 12.32
CA PRO A 110 -20.29 3.26 11.04
C PRO A 110 -21.50 3.66 10.17
N ALA A 111 -22.53 4.29 10.73
CA ALA A 111 -23.67 4.82 9.98
C ALA A 111 -23.40 6.16 9.30
N ALA A 112 -22.34 6.88 9.73
CA ALA A 112 -21.90 8.14 9.14
C ALA A 112 -20.88 7.95 8.01
N ALA A 113 -20.40 6.73 7.78
CA ALA A 113 -19.54 6.41 6.64
C ALA A 113 -20.31 6.68 5.33
N PRO A 114 -19.74 7.44 4.37
CA PRO A 114 -20.42 7.71 3.11
C PRO A 114 -20.74 6.38 2.43
N ARG A 115 -22.03 6.16 2.13
CA ARG A 115 -22.47 5.02 1.34
C ARG A 115 -21.93 5.21 -0.07
N THR A 116 -20.92 4.43 -0.42
CA THR A 116 -20.51 4.26 -1.82
C THR A 116 -21.67 3.63 -2.59
N VAL A 117 -22.08 4.31 -3.67
CA VAL A 117 -23.15 3.90 -4.60
C VAL A 117 -22.62 2.86 -5.58
#